data_AF-A0A934QAR4-F1
#
_entry.id   AF-A0A934QAR4-F1
#
_cell.length_a   1.000
_cell.length_b   1.000
_cell.length_c   1.000
_cell.angle_alpha   90.00
_cell.angle_beta   90.00
_cell.angle_gamma   90.00
#
_symmetry.space_group_name_H-M   'P 1'
#
loop_
_entity.id
_entity.type
_entity.pdbx_description
1 polymer ?
#
loop_
_entity_poly.entity_id
_entity_poly.type
_entity_poly.pdbx_seq_one_letter_code
_entity_poly.pdbx_strand_id
1 'polypeptide(L)'
;MLTLILICEGLGGAALLWVTIQSSFAAADEPLAQRLSILIALLLAWIWVCATLAGALSKRAPWARGSALTIHVLLFAAGTGVLQGILGDPLLGWALVLLALVGFFAAVLARPTVPAAPGDPDRET
;
A
#
# COMPACT_ATOMS: atom_id res chain seq x y z
N MET A 1 11.38 4.86 7.63
CA MET A 1 11.30 4.74 6.16
C MET A 1 9.98 4.13 5.71
N LEU A 2 9.63 2.90 6.15
CA LEU A 2 8.35 2.25 5.83
C LEU A 2 7.10 3.12 6.10
N THR A 3 7.01 3.74 7.27
CA THR A 3 5.87 4.60 7.63
C THR A 3 5.69 5.78 6.69
N LEU A 4 6.78 6.41 6.22
CA LEU A 4 6.70 7.53 5.27
C LEU A 4 6.16 7.06 3.92
N ILE A 5 6.59 5.88 3.47
CA ILE A 5 6.10 5.27 2.23
C ILE A 5 4.61 4.95 2.35
N LEU A 6 4.17 4.36 3.47
CA LEU A 6 2.75 4.08 3.72
C LEU A 6 1.90 5.35 3.83
N ILE A 7 2.45 6.46 4.36
CA ILE A 7 1.77 7.76 4.33
C ILE A 7 1.62 8.26 2.89
N CYS A 8 2.70 8.21 2.10
CA CYS A 8 2.66 8.56 0.68
C CYS A 8 1.66 7.70 -0.09
N GLU A 9 1.61 6.38 0.15
CA GLU A 9 0.64 5.47 -0.46
C GLU A 9 -0.78 5.75 0.00
N GLY A 10 -1.00 6.06 1.28
CA GLY A 10 -2.32 6.45 1.79
C GLY A 10 -2.85 7.71 1.11
N LEU A 11 -2.00 8.73 0.94
CA LEU A 11 -2.35 9.97 0.24
C LEU A 11 -2.55 9.74 -1.26
N GLY A 12 -1.66 8.97 -1.89
CA GLY A 12 -1.75 8.61 -3.31
C GLY A 12 -3.01 7.80 -3.61
N GLY A 13 -3.35 6.83 -2.77
CA GLY A 13 -4.57 6.05 -2.88
C GLY A 13 -5.84 6.87 -2.65
N ALA A 14 -5.81 7.87 -1.76
CA ALA A 14 -6.93 8.80 -1.58
C ALA A 14 -7.13 9.69 -2.83
N ALA A 15 -6.04 10.20 -3.41
CA ALA A 15 -6.09 10.94 -4.67
C ALA A 15 -6.60 10.06 -5.83
N LEU A 16 -6.16 8.81 -5.90
CA LEU A 16 -6.63 7.85 -6.91
C LEU A 16 -8.11 7.53 -6.73
N LEU A 17 -8.58 7.31 -5.49
CA LEU A 17 -10.00 7.14 -5.17
C LEU A 17 -10.82 8.34 -5.64
N TRP A 18 -10.35 9.55 -5.36
CA TRP A 18 -11.02 10.77 -5.81
C TRP A 18 -11.16 10.81 -7.33
N VAL A 19 -10.07 10.57 -8.07
CA VAL A 19 -10.11 10.52 -9.53
C VAL A 19 -11.02 9.40 -10.04
N THR A 20 -10.96 8.21 -9.45
CA THR A 20 -11.82 7.07 -9.84
C THR A 20 -13.29 7.35 -9.59
N ILE A 21 -13.65 8.06 -8.51
CA ILE A 21 -15.04 8.49 -8.26
C ILE A 21 -15.50 9.43 -9.37
N GLN A 22 -14.70 10.44 -9.71
CA GLN A 22 -15.01 11.39 -10.77
C GLN A 22 -15.12 10.71 -12.14
N SER A 23 -14.15 9.87 -12.48
CA SER A 23 -14.16 9.07 -13.71
C SER A 23 -15.34 8.10 -13.76
N SER A 24 -15.73 7.54 -12.62
CA SER A 24 -16.95 6.72 -12.55
C SER A 24 -18.13 7.56 -12.97
N PHE A 25 -18.37 8.75 -12.41
CA PHE A 25 -19.50 9.59 -12.83
C PHE A 25 -19.43 10.03 -14.30
N ALA A 26 -18.24 10.26 -14.84
CA ALA A 26 -18.04 10.63 -16.24
C ALA A 26 -18.30 9.47 -17.22
N ALA A 27 -18.04 8.23 -16.83
CA ALA A 27 -18.24 7.03 -17.64
C ALA A 27 -19.70 6.53 -17.58
N ALA A 28 -20.67 7.38 -17.89
CA ALA A 28 -22.09 7.06 -17.80
C ALA A 28 -22.53 5.90 -18.70
N ASP A 29 -21.84 5.72 -19.84
CA ASP A 29 -22.17 4.71 -20.85
C ASP A 29 -21.63 3.29 -20.52
N GLU A 30 -20.76 3.18 -19.52
CA GLU A 30 -20.18 1.91 -19.08
C GLU A 30 -21.08 1.15 -18.09
N PRO A 31 -21.07 -0.20 -18.09
CA PRO A 31 -21.87 -0.99 -17.17
C PRO A 31 -21.63 -0.62 -15.70
N LEU A 32 -22.72 -0.35 -14.98
CA LEU A 32 -22.67 0.05 -13.57
C LEU A 32 -21.94 -0.98 -12.68
N ALA A 33 -22.11 -2.27 -12.98
CA ALA A 33 -21.42 -3.35 -12.26
C ALA A 33 -19.89 -3.27 -12.38
N GLN A 34 -19.37 -2.90 -13.57
CA GLN A 34 -17.94 -2.77 -13.82
C GLN A 34 -17.35 -1.54 -13.11
N ARG A 35 -18.07 -0.42 -13.14
CA ARG A 35 -17.65 0.80 -12.43
C ARG A 35 -17.62 0.59 -10.92
N LEU A 36 -18.65 -0.04 -10.37
CA LEU A 36 -18.71 -0.35 -8.94
C LEU A 36 -17.66 -1.37 -8.51
N SER A 37 -17.39 -2.41 -9.31
CA SER A 37 -16.39 -3.42 -8.93
C SER A 37 -15.00 -2.82 -8.81
N ILE A 38 -14.60 -1.94 -9.74
CA ILE A 38 -13.33 -1.22 -9.70
C ILE A 38 -13.28 -0.27 -8.50
N LEU A 39 -14.34 0.49 -8.25
CA LEU A 39 -14.40 1.43 -7.14
C LEU A 39 -14.29 0.71 -5.78
N ILE A 40 -15.01 -0.39 -5.61
CA ILE A 40 -14.99 -1.20 -4.39
C ILE A 40 -13.61 -1.83 -4.19
N ALA A 41 -13.01 -2.40 -5.24
CA ALA A 41 -11.68 -2.98 -5.17
C ALA A 41 -10.64 -1.95 -4.75
N LEU A 42 -10.70 -0.74 -5.32
CA LEU A 42 -9.81 0.36 -4.96
C LEU A 42 -10.04 0.84 -3.51
N LEU A 43 -11.29 0.93 -3.06
CA LEU A 43 -11.63 1.30 -1.68
C LEU A 43 -11.06 0.30 -0.69
N LEU A 44 -11.21 -1.00 -0.95
CA LEU A 44 -10.69 -2.07 -0.11
C LEU A 44 -9.15 -2.04 -0.06
N ALA A 45 -8.50 -1.84 -1.20
CA ALA A 45 -7.05 -1.70 -1.28
C ALA A 45 -6.57 -0.50 -0.45
N TRP A 46 -7.25 0.65 -0.56
CA TRP A 46 -6.91 1.84 0.20
C TRP A 46 -7.12 1.66 1.71
N ILE A 47 -8.25 1.08 2.13
CA ILE A 47 -8.52 0.76 3.54
C ILE A 47 -7.42 -0.15 4.10
N TRP A 48 -6.95 -1.12 3.31
CA TRP A 48 -5.88 -2.02 3.74
C TRP A 48 -4.54 -1.29 3.91
N VAL A 49 -4.18 -0.37 3.01
CA VAL A 49 -3.00 0.50 3.19
C VAL A 49 -3.13 1.32 4.48
N CYS A 50 -4.29 1.94 4.73
CA CYS A 50 -4.56 2.71 5.95
C CYS A 50 -4.46 1.86 7.22
N ALA A 51 -5.01 0.64 7.22
CA ALA A 51 -4.91 -0.31 8.32
C ALA A 51 -3.44 -0.71 8.56
N THR A 52 -2.67 -0.94 7.49
CA THR A 52 -1.24 -1.27 7.57
C THR A 52 -0.42 -0.10 8.10
N LEU A 53 -0.74 1.14 7.70
CA LEU A 53 -0.15 2.36 8.24
C LEU A 53 -0.45 2.50 9.74
N ALA A 54 -1.71 2.30 10.15
CA ALA A 54 -2.10 2.35 11.56
C ALA A 54 -1.34 1.29 12.37
N GLY A 55 -1.20 0.08 11.82
CA GLY A 55 -0.35 -0.97 12.37
C GLY A 55 1.12 -0.54 12.46
N ALA A 56 1.69 0.03 11.41
CA ALA A 56 3.10 0.47 11.37
C ALA A 56 3.39 1.62 12.36
N LEU A 57 2.41 2.49 12.62
CA LEU A 57 2.49 3.53 13.65
C LEU A 57 2.39 2.95 15.07
N SER A 58 1.64 1.85 15.23
CA SER A 58 1.54 1.14 16.49
C SER A 58 2.75 0.23 16.67
N LYS A 59 3.71 0.63 17.53
CA LYS A 59 4.94 -0.13 17.85
C LYS A 59 4.72 -1.58 18.35
N ARG A 60 3.45 -2.02 18.48
CA ARG A 60 3.02 -3.32 19.01
C ARG A 60 2.39 -4.24 17.95
N ALA A 61 2.40 -3.87 16.67
CA ALA A 61 1.78 -4.63 15.59
C ALA A 61 2.82 -5.34 14.70
N PRO A 62 3.34 -6.52 15.09
CA PRO A 62 4.31 -7.25 14.27
C PRO A 62 3.74 -7.68 12.90
N TRP A 63 2.41 -7.77 12.79
CA TRP A 63 1.69 -8.11 11.56
C TRP A 63 1.77 -7.02 10.48
N ALA A 64 1.99 -5.75 10.86
CA ALA A 64 2.02 -4.64 9.93
C ALA A 64 3.13 -4.78 8.88
N ARG A 65 4.26 -5.38 9.27
CA ARG A 65 5.39 -5.65 8.38
C ARG A 65 5.04 -6.68 7.30
N GLY A 66 4.41 -7.79 7.70
CA GLY A 66 3.94 -8.81 6.78
C GLY A 66 2.87 -8.26 5.82
N SER A 67 1.94 -7.47 6.35
CA SER A 67 0.92 -6.78 5.56
C SER A 67 1.52 -5.86 4.49
N ALA A 68 2.51 -5.04 4.86
CA ALA A 68 3.20 -4.14 3.94
C ALA A 68 3.93 -4.90 2.82
N LEU A 69 4.60 -6.02 3.14
CA LEU A 69 5.23 -6.87 2.12
C LEU A 69 4.21 -7.36 1.09
N THR A 70 3.06 -7.85 1.55
CA THR A 70 1.98 -8.30 0.66
C THR A 70 1.48 -7.17 -0.24
N ILE A 71 1.24 -5.98 0.31
CA ILE A 71 0.80 -4.80 -0.45
C ILE A 71 1.78 -4.49 -1.58
N HIS A 72 3.09 -4.45 -1.30
CA HIS A 72 4.07 -4.14 -2.33
C HIS A 72 4.22 -5.24 -3.39
N VAL A 73 4.04 -6.51 -3.04
CA VAL A 73 3.99 -7.59 -4.04
C VAL A 73 2.77 -7.44 -4.96
N LEU A 74 1.61 -7.11 -4.41
CA LEU A 74 0.40 -6.85 -5.21
C LEU A 74 0.57 -5.59 -6.07
N LEU A 75 1.20 -4.54 -5.55
CA LEU A 75 1.48 -3.31 -6.28
C LEU A 75 2.45 -3.55 -7.44
N PHE A 76 3.46 -4.39 -7.23
CA PHE A 76 4.37 -4.81 -8.30
C PHE A 76 3.62 -5.56 -9.40
N ALA A 77 2.76 -6.52 -9.04
CA ALA A 77 1.95 -7.26 -9.99
C ALA A 77 0.98 -6.35 -10.77
N ALA A 78 0.37 -5.36 -10.09
CA ALA A 78 -0.46 -4.36 -10.75
C ALA A 78 0.36 -3.50 -11.73
N GLY A 79 1.54 -3.03 -11.31
CA GLY A 79 2.43 -2.22 -12.14
C GLY A 79 2.92 -2.96 -13.38
N THR A 80 3.27 -4.25 -13.27
CA THR A 80 3.64 -5.06 -14.46
C THR A 80 2.44 -5.30 -15.37
N GLY A 81 1.22 -5.47 -14.82
CA GLY A 81 -0.01 -5.53 -15.62
C GLY A 81 -0.23 -4.26 -16.46
N VAL A 82 0.02 -3.07 -15.87
CA VAL A 82 0.00 -1.80 -16.63
C VAL A 82 1.04 -1.80 -17.75
N LEU A 83 2.28 -2.23 -17.47
CA LEU A 83 3.36 -2.28 -18.46
C LEU A 83 3.11 -3.30 -19.57
N GLN A 84 2.30 -4.33 -19.32
CA GLN A 84 1.82 -5.28 -20.33
C GLN A 84 0.74 -4.70 -21.25
N GLY A 85 0.34 -3.44 -21.06
CA GLY A 85 -0.69 -2.77 -21.84
C GLY A 85 -2.11 -3.15 -21.43
N ILE A 86 -2.29 -3.80 -20.28
CA ILE A 86 -3.61 -4.24 -19.79
C ILE A 86 -4.38 -3.05 -19.20
N LEU A 87 -3.68 -2.09 -18.58
CA LEU A 87 -4.28 -1.02 -17.78
C LEU A 87 -3.53 0.31 -17.95
N GLY A 88 -3.94 1.18 -18.87
CA GLY A 88 -3.54 2.60 -18.87
C GLY A 88 -2.10 2.92 -19.33
N ASP A 89 -1.56 4.04 -18.82
CA ASP A 89 -0.31 4.67 -19.27
C ASP A 89 0.94 3.90 -18.78
N PRO A 90 1.92 3.57 -19.65
CA PRO A 90 3.16 2.91 -19.25
C PRO A 90 3.97 3.64 -18.17
N LEU A 91 3.92 4.97 -18.12
CA LEU A 91 4.60 5.77 -17.11
C LEU A 91 4.03 5.50 -15.71
N LEU A 92 2.71 5.31 -15.61
CA LEU A 92 2.06 4.89 -14.37
C LEU A 92 2.55 3.50 -13.94
N GLY A 93 2.68 2.57 -14.89
CA GLY A 93 3.22 1.24 -14.62
C GLY A 93 4.62 1.27 -14.03
N TRP A 94 5.52 2.07 -14.61
CA TRP A 94 6.86 2.27 -14.07
C TRP A 94 6.86 2.91 -12.69
N ALA A 95 6.00 3.91 -12.46
CA ALA A 95 5.87 4.55 -11.15
C ALA A 95 5.40 3.57 -10.08
N LEU A 96 4.41 2.71 -10.39
CA LEU A 96 3.90 1.67 -9.49
C LEU A 96 4.97 0.61 -9.18
N VAL A 97 5.72 0.17 -10.19
CA VAL A 97 6.83 -0.78 -10.02
C VAL A 97 7.92 -0.20 -9.11
N LEU A 98 8.31 1.05 -9.34
CA LEU A 98 9.32 1.71 -8.52
C LEU A 98 8.85 1.85 -7.05
N LEU A 99 7.61 2.29 -6.86
CA LEU A 99 6.99 2.42 -5.53
C LEU A 99 6.93 1.07 -4.82
N ALA A 100 6.54 0.01 -5.52
CA ALA A 100 6.50 -1.35 -5.01
C ALA A 100 7.89 -1.84 -4.55
N LEU A 101 8.93 -1.63 -5.36
CA LEU A 101 10.29 -2.04 -4.99
C LEU A 101 10.80 -1.28 -3.78
N VAL A 102 10.68 0.05 -3.78
CA VAL A 102 11.13 0.91 -2.67
C VAL A 102 10.41 0.55 -1.37
N GLY A 103 9.09 0.37 -1.43
CA GLY A 103 8.27 -0.07 -0.31
C GLY A 103 8.63 -1.45 0.20
N PHE A 104 8.80 -2.43 -0.71
CA PHE A 104 9.18 -3.79 -0.37
C PHE A 104 10.51 -3.82 0.39
N PHE A 105 11.55 -3.18 -0.14
CA PHE A 105 12.85 -3.12 0.54
C PHE A 105 12.76 -2.38 1.88
N ALA A 106 11.96 -1.31 1.96
CA ALA A 106 11.74 -0.61 3.22
C ALA A 106 11.04 -1.50 4.26
N ALA A 107 10.10 -2.35 3.85
CA ALA A 107 9.42 -3.31 4.71
C ALA A 107 10.36 -4.43 5.20
N VAL A 108 11.22 -4.95 4.31
CA VAL A 108 12.25 -5.95 4.67
C VAL A 108 13.24 -5.38 5.69
N LEU A 109 13.74 -4.16 5.45
CA LEU A 109 14.76 -3.51 6.27
C LEU A 109 14.24 -2.95 7.61
N ALA A 110 12.93 -2.83 7.81
CA ALA A 110 12.36 -2.31 9.04
C ALA A 110 12.68 -3.23 10.24
N ARG A 111 13.65 -2.87 11.08
CA ARG A 111 14.06 -3.72 12.22
C ARG A 111 12.92 -3.92 13.24
N PRO A 112 12.72 -5.15 13.77
CA PRO A 112 11.81 -5.36 14.89
C PRO A 112 12.34 -4.61 16.11
N THR A 113 11.58 -3.67 16.65
CA THR A 113 11.81 -3.20 18.02
C THR A 113 11.26 -4.28 18.95
N VAL A 114 12.11 -5.22 19.35
CA VAL A 114 11.79 -6.16 20.42
C VAL A 114 11.56 -5.32 21.68
N PRO A 115 10.38 -5.35 22.32
CA PRO A 115 10.20 -4.74 23.63
C PRO A 115 11.22 -5.39 24.59
N ALA A 116 11.99 -4.58 25.31
CA ALA A 116 12.93 -5.09 26.31
C ALA A 116 12.19 -6.05 27.25
N ALA A 117 12.75 -7.24 27.45
CA ALA A 117 12.18 -8.21 28.38
C ALA A 117 12.14 -7.58 29.78
N PRO A 118 11.03 -7.71 30.54
CA PRO A 118 11.03 -7.31 31.95
C PRO A 118 12.06 -8.16 32.71
N GLY A 119 13.15 -7.54 33.15
CA GLY A 119 14.19 -8.18 33.97
C GLY A 119 15.56 -8.42 33.31
N ASP A 120 15.96 -7.60 32.33
CA ASP A 120 17.32 -7.64 31.75
C ASP A 120 18.40 -7.34 32.82
N PRO A 121 19.20 -8.34 33.26
CA PRO A 121 20.16 -8.20 34.34
C PRO A 121 21.45 -7.47 33.93
N ASP A 122 21.65 -7.22 32.63
CA ASP A 122 22.92 -6.74 32.08
C ASP A 122 23.10 -5.20 32.19
N ARG A 123 22.30 -4.52 33.02
CA ARG A 123 22.28 -3.04 33.13
C ARG A 123 22.84 -2.48 34.44
N GLU A 124 23.37 -3.33 35.33
CA GLU A 124 23.88 -2.90 36.64
C GLU A 124 25.42 -2.73 36.71
N THR A 125 26.13 -2.63 35.58
CA THR A 125 27.58 -2.34 35.56
C THR A 125 27.92 -1.08 34.77
#